data_AF-A0A933BT31-F1
#
_entry.id   AF-A0A933BT31-F1
#
_cell.length_a   1.000
_cell.length_b   1.000
_cell.length_c   1.000
_cell.angle_alpha   90.00
_cell.angle_beta   90.00
_cell.angle_gamma   90.00
#
_symmetry.space_group_name_H-M   'P 1'
#
loop_
_entity.id
_entity.type
_entity.pdbx_description
1 polymer ?
#
loop_
_entity_poly.entity_id
_entity_poly.type
_entity_poly.pdbx_seq_one_letter_code
_entity_poly.pdbx_strand_id
1 'polypeptide(L)'
;MWKKTDSFQDTKKWINWLKCRDHVQKVNAEKFAGYGNWRLPNQAEAWSLFDLTQKNRDKYGDDLYLHPVFEPGSAGVTWTSDTRDSAALIIQYEDGGQIWPSQYANLNMAVRLVRDLLKN
;
A
#
# COMPACT_ATOMS: atom_id res chain seq x y z
N MET A 1 7.50 -5.04 -9.24
CA MET A 1 7.71 -3.58 -9.41
C MET A 1 6.65 -2.84 -8.63
N TRP A 2 7.03 -1.80 -7.91
CA TRP A 2 6.15 -1.04 -7.02
C TRP A 2 5.69 0.28 -7.65
N LYS A 3 4.49 0.71 -7.29
CA LYS A 3 4.01 2.06 -7.59
C LYS A 3 4.64 3.05 -6.61
N LYS A 4 5.12 4.19 -7.13
CA LYS A 4 5.82 5.22 -6.34
C LYS A 4 4.92 5.97 -5.35
N THR A 5 3.63 6.10 -5.65
CA THR A 5 2.61 6.65 -4.74
C THR A 5 1.65 5.56 -4.27
N ASP A 6 1.06 5.75 -3.09
CA ASP A 6 -0.03 4.93 -2.59
C ASP A 6 -1.41 5.49 -2.99
N SER A 7 -2.48 4.76 -2.64
CA SER A 7 -3.85 5.16 -2.95
C SER A 7 -4.28 6.47 -2.29
N PHE A 8 -3.72 6.84 -1.14
CA PHE A 8 -4.05 8.12 -0.50
C PHE A 8 -3.43 9.27 -1.27
N GLN A 9 -2.17 9.15 -1.69
CA GLN A 9 -1.51 10.15 -2.53
C GLN A 9 -2.27 10.37 -3.83
N ASP A 10 -2.78 9.29 -4.44
CA ASP A 10 -3.52 9.32 -5.70
C ASP A 10 -4.91 9.94 -5.59
N THR A 11 -5.61 9.70 -4.47
CA THR A 11 -7.06 10.00 -4.37
C THR A 11 -7.43 11.03 -3.30
N LYS A 12 -6.49 11.34 -2.40
CA LYS A 12 -6.69 12.11 -1.16
C LYS A 12 -7.78 11.54 -0.26
N LYS A 13 -8.04 10.23 -0.33
CA LYS A 13 -9.07 9.53 0.43
C LYS A 13 -8.49 8.31 1.13
N TRP A 14 -8.91 8.08 2.37
CA TRP A 14 -8.72 6.81 3.05
C TRP A 14 -9.64 5.76 2.46
N ILE A 15 -9.12 4.54 2.34
CA ILE A 15 -9.87 3.43 1.79
C ILE A 15 -9.76 2.22 2.71
N ASN A 16 -10.89 1.55 2.91
CA ASN A 16 -10.90 0.25 3.53
C ASN A 16 -10.40 -0.82 2.54
N TRP A 17 -10.24 -2.04 3.02
CA TRP A 17 -9.69 -3.13 2.22
C TRP A 17 -10.54 -3.44 0.98
N LEU A 18 -11.87 -3.38 1.09
CA LEU A 18 -12.77 -3.59 -0.05
C LEU A 18 -12.55 -2.55 -1.15
N LYS A 19 -12.47 -1.26 -0.79
CA LYS A 19 -12.21 -0.17 -1.74
C LYS A 19 -10.81 -0.22 -2.36
N CYS A 20 -9.87 -0.96 -1.78
CA CYS A 20 -8.58 -1.22 -2.43
C CYS A 20 -8.74 -2.02 -3.73
N ARG A 21 -9.76 -2.88 -3.82
CA ARG A 21 -10.07 -3.63 -5.05
C ARG A 21 -10.58 -2.71 -6.15
N ASP A 22 -11.46 -1.77 -5.83
CA ASP A 22 -11.94 -0.76 -6.77
C ASP A 22 -10.78 0.11 -7.27
N HIS A 23 -9.86 0.50 -6.36
CA HIS A 23 -8.67 1.25 -6.72
C HIS A 23 -7.75 0.47 -7.69
N VAL A 24 -7.52 -0.82 -7.44
CA VAL A 24 -6.77 -1.70 -8.37
C VAL A 24 -7.44 -1.77 -9.74
N GLN A 25 -8.75 -1.98 -9.79
CA GLN A 25 -9.50 -2.04 -11.05
C GLN A 25 -9.35 -0.73 -11.83
N LYS A 26 -9.50 0.41 -11.16
CA LYS A 26 -9.32 1.74 -11.76
C LYS A 26 -7.91 1.91 -12.34
N VAL A 27 -6.87 1.65 -11.53
CA VAL A 27 -5.47 1.80 -11.94
C VAL A 27 -5.14 0.89 -13.15
N ASN A 28 -5.70 -0.32 -13.19
CA ASN A 28 -5.51 -1.24 -14.31
C ASN A 28 -6.29 -0.86 -15.57
N ALA A 29 -7.50 -0.31 -15.42
CA ALA A 29 -8.29 0.20 -16.54
C ALA A 29 -7.62 1.42 -17.19
N GLU A 30 -7.05 2.30 -16.37
CA GLU A 30 -6.28 3.47 -16.80
C GLU A 30 -4.91 3.11 -17.39
N LYS A 31 -4.51 1.83 -17.33
CA LYS A 31 -3.18 1.36 -17.75
C LYS A 31 -2.06 2.21 -17.16
N PHE A 32 -2.09 2.45 -15.85
CA PHE A 32 -1.08 3.27 -15.20
C PHE A 32 0.34 2.79 -15.55
N ALA A 33 1.17 3.71 -16.02
CA ALA A 33 2.51 3.46 -16.56
C ALA A 33 2.55 2.43 -17.72
N GLY A 34 1.46 2.28 -18.48
CA GLY A 34 1.32 1.31 -19.56
C GLY A 34 0.92 -0.10 -19.13
N TYR A 35 0.66 -0.34 -17.84
CA TYR A 35 0.41 -1.69 -17.30
C TYR A 35 -0.99 -1.85 -16.71
N GLY A 36 -1.55 -3.06 -16.86
CA GLY A 36 -2.87 -3.43 -16.34
C GLY A 36 -2.87 -4.63 -15.40
N ASN A 37 -1.74 -4.93 -14.78
CA ASN A 37 -1.55 -6.06 -13.87
C ASN A 37 -1.11 -5.62 -12.45
N TRP A 38 -1.51 -4.41 -12.04
CA TRP A 38 -1.35 -3.95 -10.67
C TRP A 38 -2.24 -4.73 -9.72
N ARG A 39 -1.76 -4.98 -8.51
CA ARG A 39 -2.45 -5.73 -7.45
C ARG A 39 -2.07 -5.21 -6.06
N LEU A 40 -2.84 -5.63 -5.06
CA LEU A 40 -2.41 -5.53 -3.66
C LEU A 40 -1.12 -6.35 -3.47
N PRO A 41 -0.19 -5.90 -2.61
CA PRO A 41 0.94 -6.71 -2.20
C PRO A 41 0.48 -7.82 -1.24
N ASN A 42 1.20 -8.93 -1.19
CA ASN A 42 1.05 -9.88 -0.09
C ASN A 42 1.85 -9.43 1.15
N GLN A 43 1.71 -10.17 2.26
CA GLN A 43 2.43 -9.91 3.51
C GLN A 43 3.94 -9.78 3.31
N ALA A 44 4.58 -10.74 2.64
CA ALA A 44 6.04 -10.75 2.48
C ALA A 44 6.54 -9.57 1.64
N GLU A 45 5.81 -9.23 0.57
CA GLU A 45 6.10 -8.08 -0.28
C GLU A 45 5.98 -6.77 0.49
N ALA A 46 4.86 -6.56 1.18
CA ALA A 46 4.65 -5.34 1.97
C ALA A 46 5.67 -5.21 3.10
N TRP A 47 5.94 -6.31 3.82
CA TRP A 47 6.96 -6.35 4.87
C TRP A 47 8.36 -6.01 4.34
N SER A 48 8.70 -6.46 3.12
CA SER A 48 10.02 -6.19 2.52
C SER A 48 10.31 -4.72 2.26
N LEU A 49 9.30 -3.83 2.30
CA LEU A 49 9.49 -2.40 2.17
C LEU A 49 9.86 -1.70 3.49
N PHE A 50 9.62 -2.34 4.62
CA PHE A 50 10.00 -1.82 5.94
C PHE A 50 11.51 -2.02 6.15
N ASP A 51 12.25 -0.92 6.28
CA ASP A 51 13.70 -0.94 6.49
C ASP A 51 14.11 0.20 7.42
N LEU A 52 14.61 -0.16 8.61
CA LEU A 52 15.02 0.78 9.66
C LEU A 52 16.17 1.72 9.24
N THR A 53 16.92 1.36 8.20
CA THR A 53 18.02 2.17 7.65
C THR A 53 17.54 3.22 6.65
N GLN A 54 16.28 3.11 6.20
CA GLN A 54 15.67 3.98 5.21
C GLN A 54 14.74 4.99 5.87
N LYS A 55 14.60 6.16 5.24
CA LYS A 55 13.72 7.21 5.73
C LYS A 55 12.91 7.84 4.60
N ASN A 56 11.63 8.02 4.87
CA ASN A 56 10.68 8.82 4.11
C ASN A 56 9.73 9.52 5.07
N ARG A 57 8.79 10.33 4.57
CA ARG A 57 7.78 11.00 5.39
C ARG A 57 6.37 10.69 4.94
N ASP A 58 5.49 10.54 5.92
CA ASP A 58 4.07 10.38 5.69
C ASP A 58 3.41 11.73 5.32
N LYS A 59 2.11 11.71 5.08
CA LYS A 59 1.26 12.89 4.80
C LYS A 59 1.24 13.97 5.89
N TYR A 60 1.55 13.64 7.14
CA TYR A 60 1.62 14.58 8.26
C TYR A 60 3.05 15.10 8.49
N GLY A 61 4.03 14.50 7.80
CA GLY A 61 5.44 14.85 7.92
C GLY A 61 6.18 13.97 8.92
N ASP A 62 5.53 12.93 9.46
CA ASP A 62 6.12 11.98 10.40
C ASP A 62 7.04 11.00 9.65
N ASP A 63 8.07 10.53 10.34
CA ASP A 63 9.09 9.63 9.80
C ASP A 63 8.51 8.24 9.51
N LEU A 64 8.84 7.71 8.32
CA LEU A 64 8.58 6.32 7.91
C LEU A 64 9.89 5.60 7.63
N TYR A 65 9.97 4.33 8.02
CA TYR A 65 11.05 3.40 7.67
C TYR A 65 10.80 2.79 6.29
N LEU A 66 10.84 3.66 5.28
CA LEU A 66 10.51 3.36 3.89
C LEU A 66 11.55 4.03 2.98
N HIS A 67 11.96 3.36 1.91
CA HIS A 67 12.97 3.89 0.99
C HIS A 67 12.54 5.23 0.33
N PRO A 68 13.42 6.24 0.19
CA PRO A 68 13.10 7.53 -0.45
C PRO A 68 12.89 7.47 -1.98
N VAL A 69 12.80 6.26 -2.55
CA VAL A 69 12.44 6.08 -3.97
C VAL A 69 10.94 6.24 -4.19
N PHE A 70 10.16 6.06 -3.11
CA PHE A 70 8.74 6.34 -3.05
C PHE A 70 8.51 7.83 -2.80
N GLU A 71 7.44 8.36 -3.39
CA GLU A 71 7.09 9.77 -3.19
C GLU A 71 6.69 10.02 -1.72
N PRO A 72 7.15 11.12 -1.09
CA PRO A 72 6.75 11.48 0.26
C PRO A 72 5.26 11.83 0.35
N GLY A 73 4.71 11.81 1.56
CA GLY A 73 3.30 12.11 1.80
C GLY A 73 2.38 10.91 1.64
N SER A 74 2.90 9.68 1.73
CA SER A 74 2.09 8.46 1.77
C SER A 74 1.38 8.31 3.11
N ALA A 75 0.50 7.33 3.21
CA ALA A 75 0.12 6.77 4.50
C ALA A 75 1.33 6.13 5.19
N GLY A 76 1.28 6.02 6.50
CA GLY A 76 2.23 5.24 7.29
C GLY A 76 2.08 3.73 7.13
N VAL A 77 1.11 3.25 6.36
CA VAL A 77 0.76 1.83 6.27
C VAL A 77 0.38 1.39 4.85
N THR A 78 0.34 0.08 4.61
CA THR A 78 -0.32 -0.50 3.43
C THR A 78 -1.21 -1.69 3.79
N TRP A 79 -2.41 -1.74 3.21
CA TRP A 79 -3.18 -2.98 3.11
C TRP A 79 -2.44 -4.02 2.27
N THR A 80 -2.70 -5.29 2.56
CA THR A 80 -2.21 -6.45 1.82
C THR A 80 -3.37 -7.29 1.28
N SER A 81 -3.07 -8.24 0.40
CA SER A 81 -4.04 -9.23 -0.09
C SER A 81 -4.46 -10.27 0.95
N ASP A 82 -3.70 -10.39 2.04
CA ASP A 82 -3.83 -11.44 3.04
C ASP A 82 -5.02 -11.15 3.97
N THR A 83 -5.88 -12.15 4.16
CA THR A 83 -7.12 -12.05 4.94
C THR A 83 -7.24 -13.19 5.96
N ARG A 84 -7.97 -12.92 7.04
CA ARG A 84 -8.38 -13.90 8.06
C ARG A 84 -9.76 -13.52 8.58
N ASP A 85 -10.73 -14.40 8.42
CA ASP A 85 -12.13 -14.15 8.81
C ASP A 85 -12.64 -12.81 8.22
N SER A 86 -13.07 -11.87 9.07
CA SER A 86 -13.50 -10.53 8.69
C SER A 86 -12.37 -9.48 8.70
N ALA A 87 -11.10 -9.91 8.79
CA ALA A 87 -9.94 -9.04 8.87
C ALA A 87 -9.05 -9.17 7.63
N ALA A 88 -8.31 -8.10 7.35
CA ALA A 88 -7.24 -8.10 6.35
C ALA A 88 -5.97 -7.51 6.96
N LEU A 89 -4.81 -7.95 6.50
CA LEU A 89 -3.54 -7.52 7.08
C LEU A 89 -3.12 -6.14 6.57
N ILE A 90 -2.63 -5.33 7.50
CA ILE A 90 -1.90 -4.09 7.26
C ILE A 90 -0.46 -4.25 7.74
N ILE A 91 0.49 -3.76 6.96
CA ILE A 91 1.88 -3.52 7.38
C ILE A 91 2.06 -2.02 7.66
N GLN A 92 2.61 -1.69 8.83
CA GLN A 92 2.97 -0.33 9.20
C GLN A 92 4.45 -0.07 8.93
N TYR A 93 4.74 1.08 8.32
CA TYR A 93 6.09 1.55 8.04
C TYR A 93 6.61 2.51 9.12
N GLU A 94 5.77 2.92 10.06
CA GLU A 94 6.14 3.77 11.20
C GLU A 94 6.95 2.98 12.24
N ASP A 95 6.60 1.72 12.48
CA ASP A 95 7.19 0.90 13.55
C ASP A 95 7.35 -0.59 13.19
N GLY A 96 6.94 -1.03 12.00
CA GLY A 96 6.98 -2.44 11.62
C GLY A 96 5.82 -3.26 12.20
N GLY A 97 4.70 -2.63 12.55
CA GLY A 97 3.51 -3.32 13.03
C GLY A 97 2.84 -4.17 11.94
N GLN A 98 2.33 -5.35 12.35
CA GLN A 98 1.47 -6.22 11.54
C GLN A 98 0.10 -6.34 12.22
N ILE A 99 -0.92 -5.68 11.67
CA ILE A 99 -2.22 -5.57 12.32
C ILE A 99 -3.31 -6.17 11.43
N TRP A 100 -4.28 -6.84 12.06
CA TRP A 100 -5.43 -7.47 11.42
C TRP A 100 -6.73 -6.73 11.79
N PRO A 101 -6.93 -5.48 11.35
CA PRO A 101 -8.20 -4.80 11.55
C PRO A 101 -9.30 -5.44 10.70
N SER A 102 -10.55 -5.14 11.06
CA SER A 102 -11.70 -5.48 10.21
C SER A 102 -11.53 -4.91 8.81
N GLN A 103 -11.76 -5.73 7.78
CA GLN A 103 -11.69 -5.34 6.37
C GLN A 103 -12.74 -4.28 5.99
N TYR A 104 -13.75 -4.10 6.85
CA TYR A 104 -14.82 -3.11 6.71
C TYR A 104 -14.53 -1.81 7.46
N ALA A 105 -13.47 -1.75 8.27
CA ALA A 105 -13.18 -0.62 9.13
C ALA A 105 -12.86 0.64 8.33
N ASN A 106 -13.47 1.76 8.72
CA ASN A 106 -13.17 3.08 8.18
C ASN A 106 -12.03 3.70 8.97
N LEU A 107 -10.82 3.21 8.71
CA LEU A 107 -9.58 3.69 9.32
C LEU A 107 -8.77 4.53 8.32
N ASN A 108 -7.79 5.29 8.82
CA ASN A 108 -6.87 6.08 7.99
C ASN A 108 -5.83 5.21 7.26
N MET A 109 -6.30 4.34 6.36
CA MET A 109 -5.49 3.31 5.71
C MET A 109 -5.47 3.47 4.18
N ALA A 110 -4.39 2.99 3.57
CA ALA A 110 -4.13 3.08 2.13
C ALA A 110 -3.50 1.78 1.59
N VAL A 111 -3.31 1.69 0.28
CA VAL A 111 -2.58 0.59 -0.36
C VAL A 111 -1.51 1.12 -1.31
N ARG A 112 -0.31 0.55 -1.24
CA ARG A 112 0.74 0.71 -2.27
C ARG A 112 0.71 -0.49 -3.20
N LEU A 113 0.40 -0.25 -4.47
CA LEU A 113 0.25 -1.32 -5.45
C LEU A 113 1.60 -1.88 -5.92
N VAL A 114 1.61 -3.18 -6.16
CA VAL A 114 2.72 -3.92 -6.75
C VAL A 114 2.25 -4.61 -8.03
N ARG A 115 3.16 -4.87 -8.94
CA ARG A 115 2.94 -5.71 -10.11
C ARG A 115 4.09 -6.68 -10.31
N ASP A 116 3.81 -7.82 -10.89
CA ASP A 116 4.85 -8.76 -11.30
C ASP A 116 5.56 -8.28 -12.56
N LEU A 117 6.85 -8.59 -12.66
CA LEU A 117 7.59 -8.44 -13.90
C LEU A 117 7.27 -9.67 -14.75
N LEU A 118 6.68 -9.47 -15.92
CA LEU A 118 6.54 -10.54 -16.88
C LEU A 118 7.95 -11.00 -17.26
N LYS A 119 8.27 -12.26 -17.02
CA LYS A 119 9.47 -12.87 -17.57
C LYS A 119 9.22 -13.02 -19.07
N ASN A 120 10.01 -12.29 -19.87
CA ASN A 120 10.11 -12.52 -21.30
C ASN A 120 10.79 -13.86 -21.57
#